data_AF-X0XYK0-F1
#
_entry.id   AF-X0XYK0-F1
#
_cell.length_a   1.000
_cell.length_b   1.000
_cell.length_c   1.000
_cell.angle_alpha   90.00
_cell.angle_beta   90.00
_cell.angle_gamma   90.00
#
_symmetry.space_group_name_H-M   'P 1'
#
loop_
_entity.id
_entity.type
_entity.pdbx_description
1 polymer ?
#
loop_
_entity_poly.entity_id
_entity_poly.type
_entity_poly.pdbx_seq_one_letter_code
_entity_poly.pdbx_strand_id
1 'polypeptide(L)' 'DTYINIMAQYRPENKAAEYPPLARPVRAEEVAEAVEIARQEGLHRFDQRHPSVPRFIWLPR' A
#
# COMPACT_ATOMS: atom_id res chain seq x y z
N ASP A 1 -9.20 20.29 0.98
CA ASP A 1 -8.89 19.27 -0.05
C ASP A 1 -7.42 18.92 0.08
N THR A 2 -7.13 17.70 0.56
CA THR A 2 -5.78 17.26 0.95
C THR A 2 -5.45 15.98 0.20
N TYR A 3 -4.25 15.91 -0.38
CA TYR A 3 -3.76 14.70 -1.03
C TYR A 3 -3.33 13.66 0.02
N ILE A 4 -3.78 12.41 -0.16
CA ILE A 4 -3.60 11.34 0.83
C ILE A 4 -3.01 10.13 0.15
N ASN A 5 -1.92 9.61 0.70
CA ASN A 5 -1.27 8.38 0.24
C ASN A 5 -1.43 7.31 1.31
N ILE A 6 -2.21 6.26 1.01
CA ILE A 6 -2.33 5.07 1.85
C ILE A 6 -1.35 4.03 1.29
N MET A 7 -0.29 3.78 2.04
CA MET A 7 0.75 2.83 1.67
C MET A 7 0.51 1.51 2.38
N ALA A 8 0.80 0.39 1.72
CA ALA A 8 0.72 -0.93 2.33
C ALA A 8 1.67 -1.05 3.55
N GLN A 9 2.97 -1.25 3.30
CA GLN A 9 3.99 -1.21 4.33
C GLN A 9 5.05 -0.17 3.96
N TYR A 10 5.34 0.74 4.87
CA TYR A 10 6.44 1.68 4.72
C TYR A 10 7.78 0.98 4.94
N ARG A 11 8.77 1.29 4.09
CA ARG A 11 10.12 0.71 4.07
C ARG A 11 11.11 1.86 4.20
N PRO A 12 11.37 2.38 5.40
CA PRO A 12 12.10 1.68 6.46
C PRO A 12 11.19 1.11 7.56
N GLU A 13 11.47 -0.13 7.97
CA GLU A 13 10.58 -0.93 8.84
C GLU A 13 11.08 -1.08 10.29
N ASN A 14 12.19 -0.45 10.67
CA ASN A 14 12.77 -0.47 12.04
C ASN A 14 12.68 -1.85 12.71
N LYS A 15 12.06 -1.95 13.90
CA LYS A 15 11.87 -3.19 14.66
C LYS A 15 10.64 -4.00 14.25
N ALA A 16 10.00 -3.72 13.11
CA ALA A 16 8.79 -4.43 12.69
C ALA A 16 8.98 -5.96 12.66
N ALA A 17 10.20 -6.42 12.37
CA ALA A 17 10.56 -7.84 12.41
C ALA A 17 10.43 -8.49 13.80
N GLU A 18 10.52 -7.71 14.88
CA GLU A 18 10.35 -8.19 16.28
C GLU A 18 8.86 -8.30 16.67
N TYR A 19 7.94 -7.77 15.86
CA TYR A 19 6.50 -7.74 16.14
C TYR A 19 5.75 -8.62 15.13
N PRO A 20 5.32 -9.84 15.49
CA PRO A 20 4.70 -10.79 14.55
C PRO A 20 3.56 -10.24 13.68
N PRO A 21 2.67 -9.35 14.17
CA PRO A 21 1.62 -8.75 13.34
C PRO A 21 2.16 -7.85 12.20
N LEU A 22 3.34 -7.24 12.40
CA LEU A 22 4.01 -6.35 11.44
C LEU A 22 5.10 -7.07 10.63
N ALA A 23 5.63 -8.19 11.16
CA ALA A 23 6.67 -9.01 10.56
C ALA A 23 6.16 -9.92 9.42
N ARG A 24 5.22 -9.42 8.61
CA ARG A 24 4.66 -10.13 7.46
C ARG A 24 4.32 -9.16 6.33
N PRO A 25 4.21 -9.64 5.08
CA PRO A 25 3.66 -8.84 4.00
C PRO A 25 2.24 -8.36 4.33
N VAL A 26 1.96 -7.11 3.96
CA VAL A 26 0.60 -6.56 3.97
C VAL A 26 -0.18 -7.14 2.81
N ARG A 27 -1.41 -7.57 3.08
CA ARG A 27 -2.31 -8.17 2.10
C ARG A 27 -3.06 -7.08 1.34
N ALA A 28 -3.47 -7.39 0.12
CA ALA A 28 -4.25 -6.46 -0.70
C ALA A 28 -5.59 -6.09 -0.03
N GLU A 29 -6.21 -7.05 0.66
CA GLU A 29 -7.48 -6.83 1.37
C GLU A 29 -7.33 -5.81 2.51
N GLU A 30 -6.21 -5.84 3.24
CA GLU A 30 -5.94 -4.90 4.35
C GLU A 30 -5.77 -3.47 3.85
N VAL A 31 -5.16 -3.30 2.67
CA VAL A 31 -5.04 -1.99 2.03
C VAL A 31 -6.41 -1.50 1.56
N ALA A 32 -7.24 -2.38 0.98
CA ALA A 32 -8.58 -2.03 0.54
C ALA A 32 -9.47 -1.59 1.72
N GLU A 33 -9.41 -2.31 2.84
CA GLU A 33 -10.11 -1.95 4.07
C GLU A 33 -9.65 -0.59 4.61
N ALA A 34 -8.34 -0.33 4.65
CA ALA A 34 -7.81 0.97 5.07
C ALA A 34 -8.30 2.13 4.20
N VAL A 35 -8.40 1.94 2.88
CA VAL A 35 -8.96 2.94 1.96
C VAL A 35 -10.45 3.17 2.23
N GLU A 36 -11.19 2.11 2.52
CA GLU A 36 -12.63 2.22 2.82
C GLU A 36 -12.88 2.97 4.13
N ILE A 37 -12.13 2.66 5.19
CA ILE A 37 -12.16 3.41 6.45
C ILE A 37 -11.87 4.89 6.19
N ALA A 38 -10.83 5.19 5.40
CA ALA A 38 -10.51 6.58 5.07
C ALA A 38 -11.66 7.31 4.35
N ARG A 39 -12.37 6.64 3.43
CA ARG A 39 -13.56 7.20 2.77
C ARG A 39 -14.68 7.50 3.75
N GLN A 40 -14.93 6.59 4.69
CA GLN A 40 -15.97 6.76 5.71
C GLN A 40 -15.70 7.97 6.60
N GLU A 41 -14.42 8.27 6.85
CA GLU A 41 -13.97 9.47 7.58
C GLU A 41 -13.95 10.76 6.71
N GLY A 42 -14.48 10.71 5.48
CA GLY A 42 -14.58 11.87 4.58
C GLY A 42 -13.32 12.18 3.77
N LEU A 43 -12.30 11.32 3.83
CA LEU A 43 -11.10 11.44 3.01
C LEU A 43 -11.38 10.93 1.59
N HIS A 44 -10.95 11.66 0.56
CA HIS A 44 -11.40 11.38 -0.80
C HIS A 44 -10.31 11.51 -1.88
N ARG A 45 -9.28 12.33 -1.68
CA ARG A 45 -8.23 12.58 -2.69
C ARG A 45 -7.02 11.66 -2.49
N PHE A 46 -7.21 10.39 -2.84
CA PHE A 46 -6.19 9.34 -2.68
C PHE A 46 -5.18 9.27 -3.82
N ASP A 47 -3.95 8.87 -3.50
CA ASP A 47 -2.91 8.53 -4.46
C ASP A 47 -3.36 7.41 -5.41
N GLN A 48 -3.13 7.58 -6.71
CA GLN A 48 -3.41 6.59 -7.73
C GLN A 48 -2.10 6.09 -8.31
N ARG A 49 -1.56 5.02 -7.74
CA ARG A 49 -0.38 4.38 -8.33
C ARG A 49 -0.81 3.64 -9.58
N HIS A 50 -0.35 4.12 -10.73
CA HIS A 50 -0.47 3.35 -11.96
C HIS A 50 0.26 2.02 -11.79
N PRO A 51 -0.39 0.87 -12.08
CA PRO A 51 0.28 -0.41 -12.05
C PRO A 51 1.49 -0.35 -12.98
N SER A 52 2.68 -0.53 -12.42
CA SER A 52 3.90 -0.61 -13.21
C SER A 52 3.80 -1.86 -14.05
N VAL A 53 3.88 -1.72 -15.37
CA VAL A 53 3.89 -2.86 -16.30
C VAL A 53 5.03 -3.80 -15.86
N PRO A 54 4.76 -5.09 -15.59
CA PRO A 54 5.78 -5.99 -15.08
C PRO A 54 6.97 -6.06 -16.03
N ARG A 55 8.17 -5.90 -15.48
CA ARG A 55 9.45 -5.81 -16.22
C ARG A 55 9.76 -7.05 -17.06
N PHE A 56 9.04 -8.15 -16.83
CA PHE A 56 9.13 -9.42 -17.58
C PHE A 56 8.64 -9.33 -19.03
N ILE A 57 7.85 -8.30 -19.39
CA ILE A 57 7.42 -8.08 -20.78
C ILE A 57 8.58 -7.59 -21.67
N TRP A 58 9.69 -7.13 -21.08
CA TRP A 58 10.81 -6.46 -21.75
C TRP A 58 12.15 -7.23 -21.74
N LEU A 59 12.16 -8.53 -21.40
CA LEU A 59 13.36 -9.35 -21.62
C LEU A 59 13.26 -10.05 -22.99
N PRO A 60 14.25 -9.91 -23.89
CA PRO A 60 14.31 -10.72 -25.10
C PRO A 60 14.47 -12.19 -24.70
N ARG A 61 13.74 -13.08 -25.38
CA ARG A 61 13.80 -14.53 -25.19
C ARG A 61 15.19 -15.09 -25.46
#